data_AF-A0A4R2IAB7-F1
#
_entry.id   AF-A0A4R2IAB7-F1
#
_cell.length_a   1.000
_cell.length_b   1.000
_cell.length_c   1.000
_cell.angle_alpha   90.00
_cell.angle_beta   90.00
_cell.angle_gamma   90.00
#
_symmetry.space_group_name_H-M   'P 1'
#
loop_
_entity.id
_entity.type
_entity.pdbx_description
1 polymer ?
#
loop_
_entity_poly.entity_id
_entity_poly.type
_entity_poly.pdbx_seq_one_letter_code
_entity_poly.pdbx_strand_id
1 'polypeptide(L)'
;MTPAGILAIDSKWHGTDLTNTVLRTDIAAATRSARIANLILRSVRVHDLQVQPLVVLWGRAKDDLQQESRVIDGVEVVGGLELRDWLARNSSGTLTSQRAEEVLSELRNFKARVNPSRPTIPDRHPAKGRHNRW
;
A
#
# COMPACT_ATOMS: atom_id res chain seq x y z
N MET A 1 6.33 -0.54 3.87
CA MET A 1 6.87 0.14 5.07
C MET A 1 8.04 0.97 4.59
N THR A 2 8.15 2.21 5.05
CA THR A 2 9.28 3.12 4.78
C THR A 2 9.96 3.42 6.12
N PRO A 3 11.19 3.98 6.13
CA PRO A 3 11.79 4.42 7.39
C PRO A 3 10.97 5.50 8.12
N ALA A 4 10.14 6.25 7.38
CA ALA A 4 9.18 7.20 7.94
C ALA A 4 7.96 6.54 8.61
N GLY A 5 7.66 5.26 8.31
CA GLY A 5 6.57 4.54 8.96
C GLY A 5 5.83 3.53 8.08
N ILE A 6 4.55 3.30 8.42
CA ILE A 6 3.67 2.38 7.70
C ILE A 6 2.67 3.19 6.89
N LEU A 7 2.56 2.90 5.60
CA LEU A 7 1.63 3.55 4.69
C LEU A 7 0.53 2.57 4.27
N ALA A 8 -0.71 3.03 4.28
CA ALA A 8 -1.82 2.39 3.58
C ALA A 8 -1.99 3.09 2.23
N ILE A 9 -1.44 2.48 1.19
CA ILE A 9 -1.46 3.01 -0.16
C ILE A 9 -2.74 2.56 -0.87
N ASP A 10 -3.60 3.51 -1.22
CA ASP A 10 -4.74 3.29 -2.10
C ASP A 10 -4.43 3.88 -3.49
N SER A 11 -4.40 3.02 -4.50
CA SER A 11 -3.98 3.36 -5.85
C SER A 11 -5.20 3.45 -6.77
N LYS A 12 -5.48 4.64 -7.33
CA LYS A 12 -6.69 4.96 -8.08
C LYS A 12 -6.38 5.39 -9.50
N TRP A 13 -7.04 4.77 -10.48
CA TRP A 13 -6.99 5.22 -11.88
C TRP A 13 -8.23 6.04 -12.21
N HIS A 14 -8.04 7.22 -12.79
CA HIS A 14 -9.12 8.07 -13.28
C HIS A 14 -8.89 8.42 -14.75
N GLY A 15 -9.81 7.98 -15.61
CA GLY A 15 -9.78 8.26 -17.06
C GLY A 15 -10.30 9.65 -17.44
N THR A 16 -10.80 10.41 -16.48
CA THR A 16 -11.35 11.76 -16.64
C THR A 16 -10.74 12.67 -15.58
N ASP A 17 -10.99 13.97 -15.72
CA ASP A 17 -10.55 14.98 -14.76
C ASP A 17 -11.19 14.74 -13.38
N LEU A 18 -10.47 15.10 -12.33
CA LEU A 18 -10.79 14.78 -10.96
C LEU A 18 -11.76 15.81 -10.38
N THR A 19 -12.98 15.37 -10.09
CA THR A 19 -13.94 16.21 -9.35
C THR A 19 -13.66 16.16 -7.84
N ASN A 20 -14.01 17.23 -7.13
CA ASN A 20 -13.92 17.28 -5.66
C ASN A 20 -14.68 16.13 -4.98
N THR A 21 -15.80 15.67 -5.54
CA THR A 21 -16.58 14.56 -4.97
C THR A 21 -15.84 13.22 -5.10
N VAL A 22 -15.19 12.98 -6.25
CA VAL A 22 -14.39 11.77 -6.47
C VAL A 22 -13.18 11.77 -5.54
N LEU A 23 -12.47 12.90 -5.46
CA LEU A 23 -11.32 13.05 -4.57
C LEU A 23 -11.68 12.80 -3.10
N ARG A 24 -12.78 13.36 -2.60
CA ARG A 24 -13.26 13.07 -1.23
C ARG A 24 -13.59 11.59 -1.01
N THR A 25 -14.11 10.91 -2.03
CA THR A 25 -14.41 9.47 -1.96
C THR A 25 -13.13 8.66 -1.84
N ASP A 26 -12.09 9.00 -2.62
CA ASP A 26 -10.79 8.35 -2.55
C ASP A 26 -10.10 8.58 -1.20
N ILE A 27 -10.15 9.81 -0.68
CA ILE A 27 -9.64 10.18 0.65
C ILE A 27 -10.34 9.36 1.75
N ALA A 28 -11.66 9.24 1.69
CA ALA A 28 -12.42 8.44 2.65
C ALA A 28 -12.04 6.95 2.58
N ALA A 29 -11.83 6.42 1.37
CA ALA A 29 -11.38 5.04 1.16
C ALA A 29 -9.97 4.80 1.74
N ALA A 30 -9.02 5.68 1.47
CA ALA A 30 -7.66 5.58 2.01
C ALA A 30 -7.65 5.69 3.55
N THR A 31 -8.44 6.61 4.11
CA THR A 31 -8.62 6.76 5.56
C THR A 31 -9.16 5.48 6.19
N ARG A 32 -10.18 4.87 5.56
CA ARG A 32 -10.74 3.59 6.01
C ARG A 32 -9.70 2.47 5.96
N SER A 33 -8.92 2.40 4.89
CA SER A 33 -7.84 1.41 4.75
C SER A 33 -6.78 1.56 5.84
N ALA A 34 -6.33 2.79 6.12
CA ALA A 34 -5.40 3.07 7.22
C ALA A 34 -6.00 2.71 8.58
N ARG A 35 -7.29 3.00 8.82
CA ARG A 35 -7.98 2.60 10.06
C ARG A 35 -8.00 1.08 10.23
N ILE A 36 -8.33 0.33 9.19
CA ILE A 36 -8.32 -1.14 9.22
C ILE A 36 -6.90 -1.66 9.51
N ALA A 37 -5.89 -1.13 8.82
CA ALA A 37 -4.51 -1.51 9.05
C ALA A 37 -4.05 -1.22 10.49
N ASN A 38 -4.43 -0.09 11.06
CA ASN A 38 -4.17 0.23 12.48
C ASN A 38 -4.87 -0.76 13.43
N LEU A 39 -6.09 -1.22 13.13
CA LEU A 39 -6.76 -2.24 13.94
C LEU A 39 -6.00 -3.57 13.89
N ILE A 40 -5.47 -3.95 12.71
CA ILE A 40 -4.63 -5.14 12.57
C ILE A 40 -3.35 -5.00 13.39
N LEU A 41 -2.64 -3.86 13.30
CA LEU A 41 -1.42 -3.61 14.10
C LEU A 41 -1.70 -3.75 15.60
N ARG A 42 -2.81 -3.17 16.09
CA ARG A 42 -3.23 -3.31 17.48
C ARG A 42 -3.51 -4.76 17.87
N SER A 43 -4.10 -5.56 16.98
CA SER A 43 -4.38 -6.98 17.24
C SER A 43 -3.11 -7.83 17.37
N VAL A 44 -2.00 -7.39 16.77
CA VAL A 44 -0.68 -8.01 16.90
C VAL A 44 0.23 -7.28 17.90
N ARG A 45 -0.35 -6.46 18.78
CA ARG A 45 0.35 -5.72 19.84
C ARG A 45 1.44 -4.74 19.36
N VAL A 46 1.33 -4.28 18.12
CA VAL A 46 2.14 -3.17 17.59
C VAL A 46 1.35 -1.88 17.82
N HIS A 47 1.71 -1.13 18.87
CA HIS A 47 0.99 0.08 19.31
C HIS A 47 1.78 1.37 19.09
N ASP A 48 3.10 1.24 18.94
CA ASP A 48 4.08 2.32 18.75
C ASP A 48 4.09 2.88 17.32
N LEU A 49 3.46 2.18 16.37
CA LEU A 49 3.39 2.57 14.97
C LEU A 49 1.97 2.95 14.58
N GLN A 50 1.85 3.99 13.76
CA GLN A 50 0.59 4.39 13.13
C GLN A 50 0.68 4.21 11.62
N VAL A 51 -0.42 3.75 11.03
CA VAL A 51 -0.56 3.68 9.57
C VAL A 51 -1.07 5.01 9.04
N GLN A 52 -0.29 5.63 8.17
CA GLN A 52 -0.66 6.85 7.46
C GLN A 52 -1.39 6.50 6.14
N PRO A 53 -2.53 7.13 5.84
CA PRO A 53 -3.21 6.96 4.56
C PRO A 53 -2.48 7.71 3.43
N LEU A 54 -2.35 7.07 2.27
CA LEU A 54 -1.80 7.66 1.05
C LEU A 54 -2.70 7.30 -0.13
N VAL A 55 -3.13 8.30 -0.90
CA VAL A 55 -3.80 8.12 -2.19
C VAL A 55 -2.79 8.35 -3.30
N VAL A 56 -2.72 7.42 -4.25
CA VAL A 56 -1.92 7.55 -5.47
C VAL A 56 -2.85 7.64 -6.67
N LEU A 57 -2.80 8.77 -7.38
CA LEU A 57 -3.65 9.05 -8.54
C LEU A 57 -2.93 8.75 -9.85
N TRP A 58 -3.58 7.98 -10.71
CA TRP A 58 -3.12 7.66 -12.06
C TRP A 58 -4.12 8.15 -13.10
N GLY A 59 -3.67 8.29 -14.35
CA GLY A 59 -4.50 8.78 -15.45
C GLY A 59 -4.60 10.31 -15.46
N ARG A 60 -5.72 10.85 -15.95
CA ARG A 60 -5.91 12.31 -16.14
C ARG A 60 -5.99 13.07 -14.82
N ALA A 61 -6.50 12.43 -13.76
CA ALA A 61 -6.60 13.04 -12.43
C ALA A 61 -5.26 13.47 -11.83
N LYS A 62 -4.13 12.92 -12.31
CA LYS A 62 -2.81 13.38 -11.84
C LYS A 62 -2.49 14.78 -12.34
N ASP A 63 -2.98 15.16 -13.52
CA ASP A 63 -2.68 16.44 -14.15
C ASP A 63 -3.39 17.59 -13.39
N ASP A 64 -4.42 17.26 -12.61
CA ASP A 64 -5.10 18.19 -11.70
C ASP A 64 -4.32 18.44 -10.40
N LEU A 65 -3.32 17.61 -10.07
CA LEU A 65 -2.39 17.88 -8.99
C LEU A 65 -1.38 18.93 -9.48
N GLN A 66 -1.65 20.20 -9.18
CA GLN A 66 -0.73 21.30 -9.50
C GLN A 66 0.64 21.21 -8.78
N GLN A 67 0.80 20.23 -7.88
CA GLN A 67 2.02 19.96 -7.12
C GLN A 67 2.24 18.44 -7.11
N GLU A 68 3.48 18.00 -6.89
CA GLU A 68 3.84 16.58 -6.86
C GLU A 68 3.04 15.78 -5.81
N SER A 69 2.70 16.43 -4.70
CA SER A 69 1.76 15.91 -3.71
C SER A 69 0.99 17.01 -2.99
N ARG A 70 -0.09 16.63 -2.33
CA ARG A 70 -0.91 17.51 -1.49
C ARG A 70 -1.50 16.74 -0.32
N VAL A 71 -1.46 17.33 0.87
CA VAL A 71 -2.22 16.82 2.03
C VAL A 71 -3.63 17.37 2.01
N ILE A 72 -4.63 16.49 2.13
CA ILE A 72 -6.06 16.85 2.20
C ILE A 72 -6.69 16.02 3.33
N ASP A 73 -7.27 16.69 4.32
CA ASP A 73 -7.89 16.05 5.50
C ASP A 73 -6.97 15.02 6.20
N GLY A 74 -5.66 15.30 6.22
CA GLY A 74 -4.65 14.41 6.81
C GLY A 74 -4.27 13.20 5.96
N VAL A 75 -4.76 13.12 4.72
CA VAL A 75 -4.37 12.11 3.72
C VAL A 75 -3.41 12.73 2.73
N GLU A 76 -2.27 12.10 2.52
CA GLU A 76 -1.38 12.47 1.43
C GLU A 76 -1.97 12.01 0.10
N VAL A 77 -2.01 12.89 -0.90
CA VAL A 77 -2.43 12.58 -2.28
C VAL A 77 -1.26 12.87 -3.20
N VAL A 78 -0.83 11.86 -3.96
CA VAL A 78 0.39 11.89 -4.79
C VAL A 78 0.04 11.47 -6.21
N GLY A 79 0.62 12.14 -7.20
CA GLY A 79 0.54 11.69 -8.58
C GLY A 79 1.37 10.41 -8.78
N GLY A 80 0.86 9.49 -9.59
CA GLY A 80 1.49 8.17 -9.72
C GLY A 80 2.92 8.21 -10.28
N LEU A 81 3.23 9.20 -11.13
CA LEU A 81 4.58 9.36 -11.68
C LEU A 81 5.56 9.91 -10.63
N GLU A 82 5.05 10.69 -9.69
CA GLU A 82 5.79 11.37 -8.63
C GLU A 82 5.96 10.49 -7.38
N LEU A 83 5.25 9.35 -7.31
CA LEU A 83 5.27 8.45 -6.15
C LEU A 83 6.68 8.02 -5.76
N ARG A 84 7.55 7.71 -6.73
CA ARG A 84 8.92 7.27 -6.45
C ARG A 84 9.72 8.37 -5.75
N ASP A 85 9.64 9.58 -6.27
CA ASP A 85 10.39 10.72 -5.74
C ASP A 85 9.82 11.15 -4.39
N TRP A 86 8.50 11.10 -4.25
CA TRP A 86 7.83 11.29 -2.97
C TRP A 86 8.29 10.28 -1.91
N LEU A 87 8.36 8.99 -2.25
CA LEU A 87 8.87 7.94 -1.35
C LEU A 87 10.34 8.16 -1.00
N ALA A 88 11.16 8.61 -1.95
CA ALA A 88 12.57 8.91 -1.71
C ALA A 88 12.75 10.08 -0.75
N ARG A 89 11.93 11.14 -0.83
CA ARG A 89 11.94 12.25 0.13
C ARG A 89 11.43 11.84 1.51
N ASN A 90 10.43 10.95 1.55
CA ASN A 90 9.87 10.39 2.78
C ASN A 90 10.59 9.10 3.23
N SER A 91 11.87 8.95 2.85
CA SER A 91 12.69 7.80 3.21
C SER A 91 13.48 7.99 4.51
N SER A 92 13.38 9.15 5.16
CA SER A 92 14.00 9.39 6.47
C SER A 92 12.99 9.20 7.59
N GLY A 93 13.42 8.56 8.68
CA GLY A 93 12.59 8.34 9.86
C GLY A 93 13.24 7.38 10.85
N THR A 94 12.51 7.06 11.91
CA THR A 94 13.03 6.29 13.04
C THR A 94 12.72 4.79 12.95
N LEU A 95 11.95 4.35 11.94
CA LEU A 95 11.62 2.94 11.77
C LEU A 95 12.85 2.19 11.24
N THR A 96 13.51 1.47 12.14
CA THR A 96 14.67 0.65 11.79
C THR A 96 14.26 -0.58 10.97
N SER A 97 15.18 -1.10 10.16
CA SER A 97 14.95 -2.34 9.41
C SER A 97 14.58 -3.51 10.33
N GLN A 98 15.26 -3.63 11.47
CA GLN A 98 14.95 -4.66 12.48
C GLN A 98 13.51 -4.54 12.97
N ARG A 99 13.06 -3.34 13.35
CA ARG A 99 11.68 -3.13 13.82
C ARG A 99 10.67 -3.42 12.71
N ALA A 100 10.99 -3.06 11.46
CA ALA A 100 10.15 -3.36 10.32
C ALA A 100 10.02 -4.88 10.07
N GLU A 101 11.10 -5.63 10.22
CA GLU A 101 11.11 -7.10 10.11
C GLU A 101 10.30 -7.78 11.22
N GLU A 102 10.43 -7.32 12.46
CA GLU A 102 9.62 -7.79 13.59
C GLU A 102 8.12 -7.62 13.33
N VAL A 103 7.72 -6.41 12.92
CA VAL A 103 6.31 -6.10 12.60
C VAL A 103 5.82 -6.94 11.42
N LEU A 104 6.65 -7.13 10.39
CA LEU A 104 6.31 -7.97 9.25
C LEU A 104 6.12 -9.44 9.64
N SER A 105 6.95 -9.95 10.57
CA SER A 105 6.82 -11.29 11.13
C SER A 105 5.48 -11.45 11.87
N GLU A 106 5.13 -10.50 12.74
CA GLU A 106 3.86 -10.51 13.47
C GLU A 106 2.65 -10.47 12.53
N LEU A 107 2.69 -9.65 11.49
CA LEU A 107 1.64 -9.58 10.47
C LEU A 107 1.51 -10.88 9.67
N ARG A 108 2.63 -11.54 9.34
CA ARG A 108 2.62 -12.86 8.67
C ARG A 108 2.01 -13.93 9.56
N ASN A 109 2.38 -13.96 10.84
CA ASN A 109 1.83 -14.88 11.83
C ASN A 109 0.33 -14.65 12.02
N PHE A 110 -0.10 -13.40 12.12
CA PHE A 110 -1.53 -13.06 12.16
C PHE A 110 -2.26 -13.56 10.92
N LYS A 111 -1.73 -13.29 9.72
CA LYS A 111 -2.32 -13.77 8.46
C LYS A 111 -2.47 -15.28 8.43
N ALA A 112 -1.47 -16.03 8.89
CA ALA A 112 -1.52 -17.48 8.96
C ALA A 112 -2.60 -18.00 9.92
N ARG A 113 -2.80 -17.32 11.07
CA ARG A 113 -3.86 -17.66 12.03
C ARG A 113 -5.27 -17.38 11.49
N VAL A 114 -5.47 -16.24 10.82
CA VAL A 114 -6.80 -15.83 10.34
C VAL A 114 -7.17 -16.43 8.98
N ASN A 115 -6.20 -16.95 8.22
CA ASN A 115 -6.43 -17.62 6.95
C ASN A 115 -5.57 -18.89 6.81
N PRO A 116 -5.91 -19.98 7.53
CA PRO A 116 -5.11 -21.20 7.55
C PRO A 116 -5.14 -22.00 6.24
N SER A 117 -6.00 -21.63 5.28
CA SER A 117 -6.25 -22.41 4.05
C SER A 117 -5.96 -21.61 2.79
N ARG A 118 -4.68 -21.34 2.51
CA ARG A 118 -4.24 -21.15 1.12
C ARG A 118 -3.00 -22.00 0.88
N PRO A 119 -3.10 -23.12 0.13
CA PRO A 119 -1.93 -23.86 -0.30
C PRO A 119 -1.00 -22.91 -1.06
N THR A 120 0.28 -22.87 -0.67
CA THR A 120 1.36 -22.43 -1.55
C THR A 120 1.29 -23.28 -2.80
N ILE A 121 0.78 -22.71 -3.90
CA ILE A 121 0.84 -23.35 -5.20
C ILE A 121 2.34 -23.50 -5.52
N PRO A 122 2.89 -24.72 -5.65
CA PRO A 122 4.26 -24.90 -6.10
C PRO A 122 4.38 -24.34 -7.51
N ASP A 123 5.49 -23.66 -7.80
CA ASP A 123 5.84 -23.18 -9.12
C ASP A 123 5.52 -24.25 -10.18
N ARG A 124 4.65 -23.90 -11.13
CA ARG A 124 4.48 -24.70 -12.34
C ARG A 124 5.77 -24.55 -13.14
N HIS A 125 6.74 -25.42 -12.87
CA HIS A 125 7.73 -25.76 -13.87
C HIS A 125 6.98 -26.33 -15.09
N PRO A 126 7.16 -25.78 -16.30
CA PRO A 126 6.56 -26.38 -17.48
C PRO A 126 7.16 -27.77 -17.68
N ALA A 127 6.31 -28.79 -17.56
CA ALA A 127 6.67 -30.14 -17.97
C ALA A 127 7.07 -30.10 -19.45
N LYS A 128 8.33 -30.46 -19.71
CA LYS A 128 8.87 -30.65 -21.06
C LYS A 128 7.98 -31.63 -21.81
N GLY A 129 7.27 -31.15 -22.82
CA GLY A 129 6.63 -31.99 -23.83
C GLY A 129 7.72 -32.82 -24.52
N ARG A 130 7.78 -34.10 -24.19
CA ARG A 130 8.42 -35.13 -25.02
C ARG A 130 7.31 -35.96 -25.67
N HIS A 131 7.69 -36.51 -26.82
CA HIS A 131 7.03 -37.47 -27.70
C HIS A 131 6.25 -36.85 -28.86
N ASN A 132 6.29 -37.39 -30.08
CA ASN A 132 7.26 -38.16 -30.86
C ASN A 132 6.57 -38.33 -32.22
N ARG A 133 7.37 -38.43 -33.30
CA ARG A 133 7.00 -38.98 -34.62
C ARG A 133 6.00 -40.13 -34.53
N TRP A 134 4.99 -40.15 -35.40
CA TRP A 134 4.96 -40.94 -36.65
C TRP A 134 4.13 -40.18 -37.70
#